data_AF-A0A7S3KP38-F1
#
_entry.id   AF-A0A7S3KP38-F1
#
_cell.length_a   1.000
_cell.length_b   1.000
_cell.length_c   1.000
_cell.angle_alpha   90.00
_cell.angle_beta   90.00
_cell.angle_gamma   90.00
#
_symmetry.space_group_name_H-M   'P 1'
#
loop_
_entity.id
_entity.type
_entity.pdbx_description
1 polymer ?
#
loop_
_entity_poly.entity_id
_entity_poly.type
_entity_poly.pdbx_seq_one_letter_code
_entity_poly.pdbx_strand_id
1 'polypeptide(L)'
;MPRKDTYGSQPPLELIRQWIDYKGWYNREKLSLNTIIGLQFVCAMGKPGGGRAEISQRLMSKFHVINYTIPDDSQMKRIYESIAAYKLQGFEEDVKNLVESM
;
A
#
# COMPACT_ATOMS: atom_id res chain seq x y z
N MET A 1 -6.08 -9.74 -2.44
CA MET A 1 -5.54 -10.15 -1.11
C MET A 1 -5.26 -11.63 -1.14
N PRO A 2 -4.18 -12.15 -0.50
CA PRO A 2 -3.88 -13.58 -0.49
C PRO A 2 -5.06 -14.41 0.00
N ARG A 3 -5.31 -15.56 -0.65
CA ARG A 3 -6.41 -16.45 -0.27
C ARG A 3 -6.13 -17.03 1.12
N LYS A 4 -7.18 -17.11 1.94
CA LYS A 4 -7.12 -17.80 3.23
C LYS A 4 -7.01 -19.31 3.01
N ASP A 5 -6.22 -19.98 3.84
CA ASP A 5 -6.20 -21.45 3.89
C ASP A 5 -7.43 -22.00 4.63
N THR A 6 -7.47 -23.32 4.83
CA THR A 6 -8.54 -24.04 5.55
C THR A 6 -8.77 -23.52 6.97
N TYR A 7 -7.73 -22.95 7.60
CA TYR A 7 -7.75 -22.45 8.97
C TYR A 7 -7.87 -20.92 9.05
N GLY A 8 -8.12 -20.25 7.91
CA GLY A 8 -8.29 -18.80 7.85
C GLY A 8 -6.98 -18.01 7.83
N SER A 9 -5.83 -18.69 7.81
CA SER A 9 -4.50 -18.07 7.80
C SER A 9 -4.13 -17.60 6.39
N GLN A 10 -3.24 -16.62 6.31
CA GLN A 10 -2.69 -16.13 5.05
C GLN A 10 -1.16 -16.26 5.11
N PRO A 11 -0.57 -17.37 4.63
CA PRO A 11 0.86 -17.63 4.77
C PRO A 11 1.78 -16.49 4.31
N PRO A 12 1.48 -15.76 3.21
CA PRO A 12 2.30 -14.61 2.82
C PRO A 12 2.33 -13.49 3.87
N LEU A 13 1.21 -13.25 4.56
CA LEU A 13 1.13 -12.24 5.62
C LEU A 13 1.86 -12.68 6.89
N GLU A 14 1.81 -13.97 7.21
CA GLU A 14 2.55 -14.54 8.33
C GLU A 14 4.07 -14.51 8.08
N LEU A 15 4.51 -14.66 6.83
CA LEU A 15 5.93 -14.51 6.48
C LEU A 15 6.42 -13.06 6.70
N ILE A 16 5.60 -12.06 6.34
CA ILE A 16 5.91 -10.66 6.64
C ILE A 16 6.00 -10.45 8.14
N ARG A 17 5.03 -10.96 8.92
CA ARG A 17 5.06 -10.89 10.38
C ARG A 17 6.32 -11.54 10.95
N GLN A 18 6.67 -12.74 10.47
CA GLN A 18 7.87 -13.46 10.86
C GLN A 18 9.13 -12.63 10.57
N TRP A 19 9.21 -11.98 9.42
CA TRP A 19 10.34 -11.10 9.13
C TRP A 19 10.39 -9.91 10.09
N ILE A 20 9.26 -9.27 10.40
CA ILE A 20 9.26 -8.12 11.31
C ILE A 20 9.80 -8.52 12.70
N ASP A 21 9.40 -9.70 13.16
CA ASP A 21 9.78 -10.26 14.47
C ASP A 21 11.26 -10.73 14.50
N TYR A 22 11.72 -11.43 13.46
CA TYR A 22 13.00 -12.16 13.48
C TYR A 22 14.05 -11.64 12.49
N LYS A 23 13.73 -10.64 11.67
CA LYS A 23 14.58 -10.05 10.61
C LYS A 23 15.04 -11.05 9.54
N GLY A 24 14.32 -12.15 9.39
CA GLY A 24 14.71 -13.23 8.50
C GLY A 24 13.83 -14.47 8.62
N TRP A 25 14.21 -15.51 7.90
CA TRP A 25 13.57 -16.82 7.96
C TRP A 25 14.57 -17.92 7.63
N TYR A 26 14.23 -19.14 7.99
CA TYR A 26 15.10 -20.28 7.80
C TYR A 26 15.05 -20.79 6.35
N ASN A 27 16.21 -21.00 5.75
CA ASN A 27 16.31 -21.68 4.47
C ASN A 27 16.20 -23.19 4.70
N ARG A 28 15.17 -23.80 4.11
CA ARG A 28 14.87 -25.24 4.30
C ARG A 28 15.84 -26.18 3.58
N GLU A 29 16.53 -25.72 2.55
CA GLU A 29 17.51 -26.53 1.80
C GLU A 29 18.88 -26.48 2.47
N LYS A 30 19.34 -25.28 2.84
CA LYS A 30 20.66 -25.05 3.42
C LYS A 30 20.70 -25.22 4.94
N LEU A 31 19.54 -25.38 5.57
CA LEU A 31 19.41 -25.50 7.02
C LEU A 31 20.09 -24.33 7.77
N SER A 32 19.94 -23.13 7.25
CA SER A 32 20.56 -21.91 7.78
C SER A 32 19.55 -20.77 7.94
N LEU A 33 19.73 -19.93 8.96
CA LEU A 33 18.94 -18.71 9.10
C LEU A 33 19.39 -17.67 8.06
N ASN A 34 18.48 -17.21 7.22
CA ASN A 34 18.74 -16.10 6.31
C ASN A 34 18.24 -14.80 6.95
N THR A 35 19.18 -13.94 7.36
CA THR A 35 18.89 -12.58 7.85
C THR A 35 18.91 -11.61 6.67
N ILE A 36 17.92 -10.72 6.61
CA ILE A 36 17.83 -9.68 5.58
C ILE A 36 18.07 -8.33 6.23
N ILE A 37 19.00 -7.56 5.67
CA ILE A 37 19.42 -6.27 6.19
C ILE A 37 18.89 -5.17 5.26
N GLY A 38 18.46 -4.04 5.84
CA GLY A 38 18.05 -2.86 5.07
C GLY A 38 16.67 -2.95 4.42
N LEU A 39 15.78 -3.83 4.90
CA LEU A 39 14.40 -3.89 4.42
C LEU A 39 13.48 -3.04 5.30
N GLN A 40 12.57 -2.30 4.67
CA GLN A 40 11.51 -1.54 5.32
C GLN A 40 10.18 -1.84 4.62
N PHE A 41 9.11 -1.99 5.41
CA PHE A 41 7.78 -2.23 4.88
C PHE A 41 6.95 -0.95 4.85
N VAL A 42 6.32 -0.70 3.70
CA VAL A 42 5.25 0.28 3.52
C VAL A 42 4.10 -0.44 2.85
N CYS A 43 2.91 -0.36 3.44
CA CYS A 43 1.75 -1.15 3.05
C CYS A 43 0.53 -0.24 2.91
N ALA A 44 -0.37 -0.58 1.97
CA ALA A 44 -1.67 0.05 1.82
C ALA A 44 -2.75 -1.02 1.70
N MET A 45 -3.93 -0.74 2.26
CA MET A 45 -5.09 -1.60 2.14
C MET A 45 -6.36 -0.76 2.09
N GLY A 46 -7.41 -1.30 1.46
CA GLY A 46 -8.74 -0.72 1.60
C GLY A 46 -9.28 -0.91 3.01
N LYS A 47 -10.13 0.00 3.46
CA LYS A 47 -10.84 -0.14 4.74
C LYS A 47 -11.52 -1.52 4.81
N PRO A 48 -11.36 -2.27 5.93
CA PRO A 48 -12.03 -3.55 6.12
C PRO A 48 -13.56 -3.41 6.00
N GLY A 49 -14.22 -4.42 5.44
CA GLY A 49 -15.67 -4.42 5.18
C GLY A 49 -16.04 -4.31 3.69
N GLY A 50 -17.34 -4.37 3.38
CA GLY A 50 -17.83 -4.29 1.99
C GLY A 50 -17.29 -5.37 1.05
N GLY A 51 -17.03 -6.58 1.56
CA GLY A 51 -16.43 -7.68 0.81
C GLY A 51 -14.89 -7.66 0.74
N ARG A 52 -14.24 -6.65 1.31
CA ARG A 52 -12.77 -6.59 1.42
C ARG A 52 -12.30 -7.41 2.62
N ALA A 53 -11.23 -8.17 2.41
CA ALA A 53 -10.72 -9.07 3.43
C ALA A 53 -10.04 -8.31 4.58
N GLU A 54 -10.33 -8.73 5.81
CA GLU A 54 -9.72 -8.20 7.01
C GLU A 54 -8.31 -8.76 7.20
N ILE A 55 -7.38 -7.90 7.62
CA ILE A 55 -6.02 -8.28 7.99
C ILE A 55 -6.02 -8.76 9.45
N SER A 56 -5.20 -9.75 9.78
CA SER A 56 -5.09 -10.24 11.15
C SER A 56 -4.59 -9.14 12.10
N GLN A 57 -5.18 -9.05 13.29
CA GLN A 57 -4.75 -8.11 14.34
C GLN A 57 -3.28 -8.31 14.72
N ARG A 58 -2.78 -9.55 14.61
CA ARG A 58 -1.39 -9.92 14.87
C ARG A 58 -0.40 -9.27 13.90
N LEU A 59 -0.79 -9.07 12.64
CA LEU A 59 0.03 -8.35 11.68
C LEU A 59 -0.16 -6.84 11.85
N MET A 60 -1.40 -6.36 12.02
CA MET A 60 -1.67 -4.93 12.17
C MET A 60 -0.94 -4.30 13.37
N SER A 61 -0.79 -5.03 14.48
CA SER A 61 -0.04 -4.54 15.64
C SER A 61 1.45 -4.30 15.40
N LYS A 62 1.99 -4.74 14.25
CA LYS A 62 3.37 -4.51 13.82
C LYS A 62 3.55 -3.22 12.99
N PHE A 63 2.46 -2.52 12.68
CA PHE A 63 2.46 -1.32 11.86
C PHE A 63 1.81 -0.14 12.58
N HIS A 64 2.27 1.07 12.25
CA HIS A 64 1.50 2.28 12.50
C HIS A 64 0.46 2.43 11.39
N VAL A 65 -0.82 2.30 11.74
CA VAL A 65 -1.92 2.41 10.78
C VAL A 65 -2.38 3.87 10.70
N ILE A 66 -2.29 4.45 9.51
CA ILE A 66 -2.80 5.79 9.22
C ILE A 66 -4.04 5.64 8.35
N ASN A 67 -5.16 6.17 8.82
CA ASN A 67 -6.40 6.24 8.05
C ASN A 67 -6.53 7.64 7.46
N TYR A 68 -6.82 7.75 6.17
CA TYR A 68 -7.15 9.01 5.53
C TYR A 68 -8.62 8.99 5.07
N THR A 69 -9.26 10.15 5.15
CA THR A 69 -10.60 10.37 4.59
C THR A 69 -10.48 10.86 3.15
N ILE A 70 -11.59 10.81 2.42
CA ILE A 70 -11.65 11.38 1.08
C ILE A 70 -11.39 12.90 1.21
N PRO A 71 -10.47 13.49 0.43
CA PRO A 71 -10.21 14.93 0.44
C PRO A 71 -11.43 15.73 -0.05
N ASP A 72 -11.52 17.00 0.34
CA ASP A 72 -12.58 17.88 -0.14
C ASP A 72 -12.45 18.13 -1.65
N ASP A 73 -13.56 18.48 -2.31
CA ASP A 73 -13.59 18.69 -3.77
C ASP A 73 -12.56 19.73 -4.23
N SER A 74 -12.32 20.78 -3.44
CA SER A 74 -11.30 21.79 -3.72
C SER A 74 -9.87 21.24 -3.68
N GLN A 75 -9.59 20.32 -2.75
CA GLN A 75 -8.29 19.64 -2.66
C GLN A 75 -8.13 18.64 -3.80
N MET A 76 -9.19 17.88 -4.12
CA MET A 76 -9.20 16.95 -5.24
C MET A 76 -8.96 17.68 -6.55
N LYS A 77 -9.67 18.79 -6.80
CA LYS A 77 -9.48 19.65 -7.96
C LYS A 77 -8.04 20.11 -8.08
N ARG A 78 -7.46 20.67 -7.01
CA ARG A 78 -6.04 21.08 -6.99
C ARG A 78 -5.07 19.95 -7.32
N ILE A 79 -5.30 18.74 -6.81
CA ILE A 79 -4.46 17.57 -7.09
C ILE A 79 -4.53 17.22 -8.58
N TYR A 80 -5.72 17.13 -9.14
CA TYR A 80 -5.90 16.76 -10.55
C TYR A 80 -5.46 17.85 -11.52
N GLU A 81 -5.70 19.13 -11.21
CA GLU A 81 -5.16 20.26 -11.96
C GLU A 81 -3.63 20.21 -12.02
N SER A 82 -2.96 19.95 -10.90
CA SER A 82 -1.49 19.87 -10.86
C SER A 82 -0.96 18.74 -11.76
N ILE A 83 -1.64 17.58 -11.75
CA ILE A 83 -1.30 16.44 -12.61
C ILE A 83 -1.56 16.77 -14.08
N ALA A 84 -2.71 17.38 -14.40
CA ALA A 84 -3.10 17.74 -15.75
C ALA A 84 -2.19 18.82 -16.34
N ALA A 85 -1.87 19.87 -15.58
CA ALA A 85 -0.96 20.93 -15.98
C ALA A 85 0.43 20.36 -16.33
N TYR A 86 0.96 19.46 -15.49
CA TYR A 86 2.22 18.77 -15.77
C TYR A 86 2.12 17.91 -17.05
N LYS A 87 1.02 17.18 -17.23
CA LYS A 87 0.83 16.29 -18.38
C LYS A 87 0.68 17.05 -19.70
N LEU A 88 0.07 18.23 -19.67
CA LEU A 88 -0.23 19.04 -20.86
C LEU A 88 0.85 20.10 -21.18
N GLN A 89 1.95 20.16 -20.41
CA GLN A 89 3.01 21.14 -20.58
C GLN A 89 3.62 21.18 -22.00
N GLY A 90 3.62 20.05 -22.72
CA GLY A 90 4.16 19.94 -24.08
C GLY A 90 3.19 20.30 -25.21
N PHE A 91 1.94 20.62 -24.91
CA PHE A 91 0.92 20.94 -25.91
C PHE A 91 0.81 22.46 -26.16
N GLU A 92 0.04 22.81 -27.19
CA GLU A 92 -0.29 24.19 -27.51
C GLU A 92 -1.05 24.88 -26.37
N GLU A 93 -0.96 26.22 -26.32
CA GLU A 93 -1.52 27.06 -25.25
C GLU A 93 -3.02 26.80 -25.04
N ASP A 94 -3.78 26.63 -26.13
CA ASP A 94 -5.22 26.37 -26.10
C ASP A 94 -5.57 25.11 -25.31
N VAL A 95 -4.73 24.08 -25.41
CA VAL A 95 -4.93 22.80 -24.71
C VAL A 95 -4.52 22.92 -23.24
N LYS A 96 -3.53 23.75 -22.92
CA LYS A 96 -3.11 24.02 -21.54
C LYS A 96 -4.17 24.80 -20.76
N ASN A 97 -4.79 25.78 -21.40
CA ASN A 97 -5.82 26.64 -20.80
C ASN A 97 -7.08 25.87 -20.39
N LEU A 98 -7.32 24.68 -20.96
CA LEU A 98 -8.42 23.81 -20.54
C LEU A 98 -8.29 23.34 -19.08
N VAL A 99 -7.07 23.28 -18.53
CA VAL A 99 -6.84 22.84 -17.14
C VAL A 99 -7.36 23.86 -16.12
N GLU A 100 -7.22 25.16 -16.41
CA GLU A 100 -7.70 26.23 -15.53
C GLU A 100 -9.23 26.43 -15.61
N SER A 101 -9.85 25.88 -16.67
CA SER A 101 -11.30 25.96 -16.88
C SER A 101 -12.10 24.85 -16.17
N MET A 102 -11.42 23.82 -15.66
CA MET A 102 -12.01 22.80 -14.79
C MET A 102 -12.24 23.35 -13.39
#